data_AF-A0A1E4HRQ7-F1
#
_entry.id   AF-A0A1E4HRQ7-F1
#
_cell.length_a   1.000
_cell.length_b   1.000
_cell.length_c   1.000
_cell.angle_alpha   90.00
_cell.angle_beta   90.00
_cell.angle_gamma   90.00
#
_symmetry.space_group_name_H-M   'P 1'
#
loop_
_entity.id
_entity.type
_entity.pdbx_description
1 polymer ?
#
loop_
_entity_poly.entity_id
_entity_poly.type
_entity_poly.pdbx_seq_one_letter_code
_entity_poly.pdbx_strand_id
1 'polypeptide(L)'
;MSMGSFRFAAGQAIFRQQAPIPDGPSYRTVRWGRDLQIWFTDGRDFRSPNDIPDGPEKTIWGAEQKDWFKRTVAESDATWKVLVSPTPLVGPDRSRKHDNHANQGFRHEGDEIRGWLSKNVPDNFFVICGDRHWQYHSVHPQTGLHEFSVGAASDEHAGGTPGEDPAFHKFHRVKGGFLAVDVSRREKLAKIAFELRSVDGEVVYEWNRTRELG
;
A
#
# COMPACT_ATOMS: atom_id res chain seq x y z
N MET A 1 -10.08 -34.82 16.79
CA MET A 1 -8.73 -34.22 16.93
C MET A 1 -8.84 -33.05 17.90
N SER A 2 -8.11 -33.07 19.02
CA SER A 2 -7.95 -31.86 19.83
C SER A 2 -6.98 -30.95 19.10
N MET A 3 -7.43 -29.76 18.67
CA MET A 3 -6.48 -28.71 18.27
C MET A 3 -5.56 -28.43 19.47
N GLY A 4 -4.25 -28.33 19.23
CA GLY A 4 -3.27 -28.01 20.27
C GLY A 4 -3.55 -26.65 20.93
N SER A 5 -2.97 -26.40 22.10
CA SER A 5 -3.19 -25.17 22.89
C SER A 5 -2.46 -23.93 22.35
N PHE A 6 -2.57 -23.67 21.04
CA PHE A 6 -1.96 -22.50 20.40
C PHE A 6 -2.86 -21.27 20.58
N ARG A 7 -2.38 -20.29 21.35
CA ARG A 7 -3.11 -19.05 21.66
C ARG A 7 -2.66 -17.91 20.77
N PHE A 8 -3.53 -16.93 20.56
CA PHE A 8 -3.24 -15.71 19.79
C PHE A 8 -1.93 -15.02 20.22
N ALA A 9 -1.72 -14.84 21.53
CA ALA A 9 -0.50 -14.24 22.07
C ALA A 9 0.79 -15.02 21.71
N ALA A 10 0.70 -16.35 21.64
CA ALA A 10 1.84 -17.16 21.20
C ALA A 10 2.15 -16.94 19.71
N GLY A 11 1.11 -16.78 18.88
CA GLY A 11 1.25 -16.39 17.48
C GLY A 11 1.92 -15.02 17.30
N GLN A 12 1.52 -14.02 18.08
CA GLN A 12 2.15 -12.69 18.05
C GLN A 12 3.63 -12.75 18.45
N ALA A 13 3.97 -13.51 19.50
CA ALA A 13 5.35 -13.68 19.94
C ALA A 13 6.22 -14.37 18.86
N ILE A 14 5.71 -15.43 18.24
CA ILE A 14 6.42 -16.13 17.15
C ILE A 14 6.59 -15.21 15.94
N PHE A 15 5.58 -14.43 15.57
CA PHE A 15 5.68 -13.48 14.46
C PHE A 15 6.84 -12.50 14.66
N ARG A 16 7.01 -11.95 15.88
CA ARG A 16 8.11 -11.03 16.22
C ARG A 16 9.49 -11.70 16.18
N GLN A 17 9.57 -13.02 16.39
CA GLN A 17 10.83 -13.77 16.27
C GLN A 17 11.22 -14.03 14.81
N GLN A 18 10.23 -14.18 13.92
CA GLN A 18 10.46 -14.55 12.51
C GLN A 18 10.52 -13.33 11.58
N ALA A 19 9.82 -12.25 11.92
CA ALA A 19 9.83 -11.02 11.15
C ALA A 19 10.89 -10.05 11.72
N PRO A 20 11.79 -9.49 10.89
CA PRO A 20 12.79 -8.52 11.33
C PRO A 20 12.15 -7.14 11.58
N ILE A 21 11.28 -7.06 12.58
CA ILE A 21 10.55 -5.86 12.98
C ILE A 21 11.02 -5.46 14.38
N PRO A 22 11.48 -4.21 14.60
CA PRO A 22 11.87 -3.73 15.92
C PRO A 22 10.76 -3.86 16.96
N ASP A 23 11.13 -3.83 18.24
CA ASP A 23 10.17 -3.69 19.33
C ASP A 23 9.37 -2.37 19.19
N GLY A 24 8.13 -2.38 19.68
CA GLY A 24 7.20 -1.26 19.54
C GLY A 24 6.24 -1.41 18.35
N PRO A 25 5.65 -0.31 17.85
CA PRO A 25 4.71 -0.33 16.74
C PRO A 25 5.33 -0.94 15.47
N SER A 26 4.54 -1.69 14.70
CA SER A 26 5.02 -2.32 13.47
C SER A 26 5.20 -1.32 12.32
N TYR A 27 4.46 -0.21 12.36
CA TYR A 27 4.57 0.90 11.41
C TYR A 27 5.86 1.69 11.62
N ARG A 28 6.51 2.07 10.52
CA ARG A 28 7.82 2.71 10.52
C ARG A 28 8.12 3.36 9.18
N THR A 29 9.16 4.18 9.13
CA THR A 29 9.68 4.74 7.89
C THR A 29 11.18 4.53 7.78
N VAL A 30 11.67 4.34 6.56
CA VAL A 30 13.10 4.18 6.24
C VAL A 30 13.46 5.18 5.14
N ARG A 31 14.52 5.95 5.37
CA ARG A 31 15.10 6.86 4.38
C ARG A 31 16.23 6.15 3.65
N TRP A 32 16.24 6.24 2.32
CA TRP A 32 17.32 5.72 1.46
C TRP A 32 17.93 6.84 0.63
N GLY A 33 19.07 7.36 1.10
CA GLY A 33 19.75 8.49 0.47
C GLY A 33 18.88 9.74 0.44
N ARG A 34 19.03 10.56 -0.60
CA ARG A 34 18.27 11.82 -0.73
C ARG A 34 16.95 11.71 -1.50
N ASP A 35 16.78 10.64 -2.25
CA ASP A 35 15.73 10.55 -3.25
C ASP A 35 14.55 9.70 -2.83
N LEU A 36 14.70 8.76 -1.88
CA LEU A 36 13.64 7.83 -1.53
C LEU A 36 13.40 7.78 -0.03
N GLN A 37 12.14 7.88 0.38
CA GLN A 37 11.69 7.48 1.70
C GLN A 37 10.49 6.54 1.59
N ILE A 38 10.48 5.51 2.42
CA ILE A 38 9.49 4.43 2.40
C ILE A 38 8.77 4.41 3.74
N TRP A 39 7.45 4.29 3.73
CA TRP A 39 6.61 4.09 4.91
C TRP A 39 6.01 2.69 4.88
N PHE A 40 5.97 2.05 6.05
CA PHE A 40 5.26 0.80 6.30
C PHE A 40 4.19 1.09 7.33
N THR A 41 2.95 0.65 7.08
CA THR A 41 1.81 0.85 7.97
C THR A 41 1.31 -0.45 8.56
N ASP A 42 0.70 -0.38 9.74
CA ASP A 42 -0.11 -1.48 10.29
C ASP A 42 -1.57 -1.31 9.83
N GLY A 43 -2.24 -2.42 9.55
CA GLY A 43 -3.65 -2.45 9.18
C GLY A 43 -4.47 -3.48 9.96
N ARG A 44 -3.98 -3.90 11.13
CA ARG A 44 -4.53 -4.97 11.96
C ARG A 44 -4.64 -4.56 13.42
N ASP A 45 -3.56 -4.05 14.03
CA ASP A 45 -3.48 -3.87 15.50
C ASP A 45 -4.41 -2.76 16.03
N PHE A 46 -4.69 -1.74 15.21
CA PHE A 46 -5.49 -0.57 15.60
C PHE A 46 -6.86 -0.52 14.92
N ARG A 47 -7.18 -1.53 14.11
CA ARG A 47 -8.36 -1.50 13.25
C ARG A 47 -9.63 -1.75 14.06
N SER A 48 -10.60 -0.85 13.90
CA SER A 48 -11.96 -1.03 14.43
C SER A 48 -12.62 -2.31 13.86
N PRO A 49 -13.57 -2.93 14.58
CA PRO A 49 -14.32 -4.07 14.05
C PRO A 49 -14.90 -3.78 12.66
N ASN A 50 -14.89 -4.77 11.76
CA ASN A 50 -15.32 -4.57 10.38
C ASN A 50 -16.83 -4.26 10.25
N ASP A 51 -17.63 -4.74 11.19
CA ASP A 51 -19.10 -4.73 11.19
C ASP A 51 -19.74 -3.45 11.73
N ILE A 52 -18.98 -2.58 12.40
CA ILE A 52 -19.52 -1.27 12.82
C ILE A 52 -19.70 -0.35 11.60
N PRO A 53 -20.69 0.57 11.60
CA PRO A 53 -20.88 1.51 10.51
C PRO A 53 -19.63 2.36 10.24
N ASP A 54 -19.38 2.66 8.95
CA ASP A 54 -18.31 3.59 8.57
C ASP A 54 -18.59 5.00 9.07
N GLY A 55 -17.54 5.76 9.39
CA GLY A 55 -17.63 7.08 9.99
C GLY A 55 -16.31 7.59 10.55
N PRO A 56 -16.29 8.81 11.12
CA PRO A 56 -15.07 9.48 11.56
C PRO A 56 -14.29 8.73 12.65
N GLU A 57 -15.00 7.98 13.50
CA GLU A 57 -14.39 7.20 14.58
C GLU A 57 -13.92 5.80 14.14
N LYS A 58 -14.33 5.34 12.96
CA LYS A 58 -13.93 4.03 12.43
C LYS A 58 -12.61 4.14 11.72
N THR A 59 -11.65 3.29 12.09
CA THR A 59 -10.26 3.44 11.66
C THR A 59 -9.59 2.10 11.40
N ILE A 60 -8.66 2.06 10.47
CA ILE A 60 -7.71 0.94 10.27
C ILE A 60 -6.38 1.26 10.93
N TRP A 61 -5.92 2.51 10.81
CA TRP A 61 -4.59 2.92 11.29
C TRP A 61 -4.59 3.36 12.76
N GLY A 62 -5.73 3.75 13.32
CA GLY A 62 -5.78 4.44 14.61
C GLY A 62 -5.33 5.91 14.48
N ALA A 63 -5.67 6.72 15.49
CA ALA A 63 -5.32 8.14 15.51
C ALA A 63 -3.80 8.38 15.51
N GLU A 64 -3.07 7.66 16.36
CA GLU A 64 -1.62 7.85 16.53
C GLU A 64 -0.83 7.55 15.25
N GLN A 65 -1.13 6.44 14.56
CA GLN A 65 -0.47 6.10 13.30
C GLN A 65 -0.84 7.10 12.19
N LYS A 66 -2.09 7.57 12.14
CA LYS A 66 -2.50 8.60 11.15
C LYS A 66 -1.72 9.90 11.35
N ASP A 67 -1.63 10.37 12.59
CA ASP A 67 -0.92 11.61 12.91
C ASP A 67 0.59 11.47 12.65
N TRP A 68 1.17 10.34 13.05
CA TRP A 68 2.54 9.99 12.73
C TRP A 68 2.80 9.97 11.22
N PHE A 69 1.92 9.33 10.44
CA PHE A 69 2.06 9.21 9.00
C PHE A 69 2.02 10.59 8.33
N LYS A 70 0.99 11.40 8.60
CA LYS A 70 0.85 12.73 8.01
C LYS A 70 2.03 13.63 8.38
N ARG A 71 2.43 13.64 9.65
CA ARG A 71 3.56 14.45 10.13
C ARG A 71 4.87 14.05 9.46
N THR A 72 5.21 12.77 9.47
CA THR A 72 6.49 12.31 8.90
C THR A 72 6.55 12.43 7.37
N VAL A 73 5.41 12.30 6.67
CA VAL A 73 5.32 12.58 5.23
C VAL A 73 5.54 14.07 4.95
N ALA A 74 4.98 14.97 5.77
CA ALA A 74 5.16 16.41 5.63
C ALA A 74 6.59 16.87 5.96
N GLU A 75 7.24 16.26 6.95
CA GLU A 75 8.63 16.52 7.34
C GLU A 75 9.64 16.02 6.28
N SER A 76 9.25 15.08 5.42
CA SER A 76 10.15 14.44 4.48
C SER A 76 10.47 15.30 3.25
N ASP A 77 11.75 15.60 3.08
CA ASP A 77 12.31 16.27 1.90
C ASP A 77 12.72 15.30 0.76
N ALA A 78 12.40 14.00 0.87
CA ALA A 78 12.78 13.02 -0.14
C ALA A 78 12.07 13.33 -1.47
N THR A 79 12.82 13.20 -2.58
CA THR A 79 12.28 13.43 -3.93
C THR A 79 11.05 12.58 -4.20
N TRP A 80 11.12 11.29 -3.85
CA TRP A 80 10.09 10.27 -4.01
C TRP A 80 9.72 9.64 -2.67
N LYS A 81 8.43 9.39 -2.51
CA LYS A 81 7.82 8.86 -1.29
C LYS A 81 6.99 7.64 -1.66
N VAL A 82 7.17 6.55 -0.93
CA VAL A 82 6.47 5.28 -1.20
C VAL A 82 5.85 4.76 0.08
N LEU A 83 4.56 4.45 0.05
CA LEU A 83 3.88 3.69 1.09
C LEU A 83 3.82 2.22 0.69
N VAL A 84 4.29 1.33 1.55
CA VAL A 84 3.99 -0.10 1.50
C VAL A 84 2.86 -0.37 2.49
N SER A 85 1.65 -0.48 1.96
CA SER A 85 0.42 -0.72 2.73
C SER A 85 0.05 -2.21 2.71
N PRO A 86 -0.33 -2.82 3.85
CA PRO A 86 -0.79 -4.22 3.86
C PRO A 86 -2.01 -4.47 2.97
N THR A 87 -2.88 -3.46 2.80
CA THR A 87 -4.15 -3.56 2.06
C THR A 87 -4.35 -2.37 1.11
N PRO A 88 -5.22 -2.49 0.09
CA PRO A 88 -5.50 -1.40 -0.85
C PRO A 88 -5.96 -0.10 -0.19
N LEU A 89 -5.40 1.00 -0.70
CA LEU A 89 -5.78 2.38 -0.44
C LEU A 89 -6.53 3.01 -1.62
N VAL A 90 -6.33 2.55 -2.86
CA VAL A 90 -7.00 3.09 -4.05
C VAL A 90 -8.06 2.14 -4.59
N GLY A 91 -7.74 0.85 -4.75
CA GLY A 91 -8.65 -0.13 -5.35
C GLY A 91 -8.85 0.07 -6.86
N PRO A 92 -10.03 -0.27 -7.42
CA PRO A 92 -11.26 -0.70 -6.75
C PRO A 92 -11.14 -2.10 -6.18
N ASP A 93 -12.03 -2.40 -5.24
CA ASP A 93 -12.07 -3.69 -4.55
C ASP A 93 -13.44 -4.37 -4.69
N ARG A 94 -13.51 -5.63 -4.26
CA ARG A 94 -14.73 -6.45 -4.21
C ARG A 94 -15.79 -5.79 -3.34
N SER A 95 -17.03 -5.76 -3.84
CA SER A 95 -18.20 -5.20 -3.13
C SER A 95 -18.52 -5.87 -1.79
N ARG A 96 -18.14 -7.13 -1.59
CA ARG A 96 -18.38 -7.89 -0.35
C ARG A 96 -17.24 -7.78 0.68
N LYS A 97 -16.24 -6.92 0.46
CA LYS A 97 -15.11 -6.70 1.37
C LYS A 97 -15.28 -5.42 2.15
N HIS A 98 -14.93 -5.47 3.43
CA HIS A 98 -15.12 -4.38 4.40
C HIS A 98 -13.93 -4.30 5.36
N ASP A 99 -12.71 -4.42 4.84
CA ASP A 99 -11.48 -4.63 5.63
C ASP A 99 -10.26 -3.79 5.19
N ASN A 100 -10.46 -2.74 4.37
CA ASN A 100 -9.41 -1.88 3.81
C ASN A 100 -9.97 -0.51 3.37
N HIS A 101 -9.08 0.44 3.09
CA HIS A 101 -9.42 1.83 2.75
C HIS A 101 -10.05 2.04 1.36
N ALA A 102 -9.99 1.04 0.47
CA ALA A 102 -10.59 1.11 -0.86
C ALA A 102 -12.05 0.62 -0.90
N ASN A 103 -12.56 0.04 0.20
CA ASN A 103 -13.93 -0.45 0.26
C ASN A 103 -14.85 0.46 1.10
N GLN A 104 -16.16 0.21 0.99
CA GLN A 104 -17.20 0.98 1.69
C GLN A 104 -17.10 0.87 3.22
N GLY A 105 -16.45 -0.16 3.75
CA GLY A 105 -16.36 -0.40 5.19
C GLY A 105 -15.45 0.58 5.92
N PHE A 106 -14.49 1.20 5.23
CA PHE A 106 -13.54 2.17 5.79
C PHE A 106 -13.32 3.34 4.81
N ARG A 107 -14.39 3.74 4.11
CA ARG A 107 -14.33 4.77 3.06
C ARG A 107 -13.97 6.11 3.66
N HIS A 108 -14.50 6.46 4.83
CA HIS A 108 -14.25 7.75 5.48
C HIS A 108 -12.75 7.97 5.70
N GLU A 109 -12.07 7.04 6.36
CA GLU A 109 -10.62 7.13 6.57
C GLU A 109 -9.84 7.02 5.26
N GLY A 110 -10.29 6.19 4.31
CA GLY A 110 -9.65 6.11 3.00
C GLY A 110 -9.68 7.44 2.24
N ASP A 111 -10.84 8.11 2.21
CA ASP A 111 -11.03 9.42 1.57
C ASP A 111 -10.23 10.51 2.29
N GLU A 112 -10.17 10.45 3.63
CA GLU A 112 -9.34 11.32 4.47
C GLU A 112 -7.87 11.24 4.05
N ILE A 113 -7.31 10.03 3.98
CA ILE A 113 -5.89 9.82 3.66
C ILE A 113 -5.61 10.17 2.20
N ARG A 114 -6.41 9.68 1.24
CA ARG A 114 -6.23 9.99 -0.19
C ARG A 114 -6.32 11.49 -0.45
N GLY A 115 -7.29 12.17 0.17
CA GLY A 115 -7.47 13.62 0.06
C GLY A 115 -6.37 14.42 0.73
N TRP A 116 -5.78 13.93 1.81
CA TRP A 116 -4.61 14.57 2.42
C TRP A 116 -3.37 14.41 1.52
N LEU A 117 -3.13 13.22 0.98
CA LEU A 117 -1.99 12.95 0.09
C LEU A 117 -2.04 13.82 -1.18
N SER A 118 -3.21 13.94 -1.83
CA SER A 118 -3.33 14.78 -3.03
C SER A 118 -3.13 16.27 -2.77
N LYS A 119 -3.41 16.74 -1.56
CA LYS A 119 -3.19 18.15 -1.21
C LYS A 119 -1.75 18.46 -0.85
N ASN A 120 -1.03 17.52 -0.24
CA ASN A 120 0.29 17.78 0.36
C ASN A 120 1.45 17.21 -0.47
N VAL A 121 1.21 16.12 -1.23
CA VAL A 121 2.23 15.40 -2.02
C VAL A 121 1.65 14.83 -3.34
N PRO A 122 0.94 15.63 -4.17
CA PRO A 122 0.15 15.15 -5.33
C PRO A 122 0.93 14.37 -6.39
N ASP A 123 2.25 14.47 -6.40
CA ASP A 123 3.05 14.12 -7.57
C ASP A 123 4.29 13.28 -7.29
N ASN A 124 4.55 12.97 -6.03
CA ASN A 124 5.74 12.23 -5.64
C ASN A 124 5.48 11.21 -4.54
N PHE A 125 4.22 10.85 -4.31
CA PHE A 125 3.80 9.83 -3.37
C PHE A 125 3.11 8.68 -4.11
N PHE A 126 3.56 7.45 -3.85
CA PHE A 126 3.06 6.24 -4.49
C PHE A 126 2.68 5.20 -3.44
N VAL A 127 1.65 4.40 -3.71
CA VAL A 127 1.24 3.29 -2.84
C VAL A 127 1.60 1.96 -3.49
N ILE A 128 2.12 1.05 -2.70
CA ILE A 128 2.31 -0.36 -3.03
C ILE A 128 1.49 -1.16 -2.04
N CYS A 129 0.72 -2.13 -2.50
CA CYS A 129 -0.05 -3.00 -1.63
C CYS A 129 -0.04 -4.47 -2.05
N GLY A 130 -0.51 -5.32 -1.13
CA GLY A 130 -0.80 -6.73 -1.37
C GLY A 130 -2.27 -7.04 -1.06
N ASP A 131 -2.54 -8.18 -0.43
CA ASP A 131 -3.88 -8.63 0.03
C ASP A 131 -4.90 -8.93 -1.09
N ARG A 132 -4.75 -8.30 -2.26
CA ARG A 132 -5.48 -8.62 -3.48
C ARG A 132 -4.60 -9.43 -4.41
N HIS A 133 -5.08 -10.62 -4.73
CA HIS A 133 -4.32 -11.65 -5.41
C HIS A 133 -4.35 -11.45 -6.93
N TRP A 134 -4.04 -10.25 -7.39
CA TRP A 134 -3.83 -9.93 -8.78
C TRP A 134 -2.90 -8.71 -8.87
N GLN A 135 -2.28 -8.55 -10.03
CA GLN A 135 -1.45 -7.40 -10.32
C GLN A 135 -2.31 -6.29 -10.91
N TYR A 136 -2.11 -5.06 -10.42
CA TYR A 136 -2.70 -3.88 -11.04
C TYR A 136 -1.84 -2.65 -10.82
N HIS A 137 -2.04 -1.67 -11.70
CA HIS A 137 -1.69 -0.28 -11.45
C HIS A 137 -2.98 0.52 -11.55
N SER A 138 -3.39 1.15 -10.45
CA SER A 138 -4.57 2.00 -10.35
C SER A 138 -4.19 3.45 -10.14
N VAL A 139 -4.98 4.35 -10.71
CA VAL A 139 -4.92 5.78 -10.44
C VAL A 139 -6.29 6.21 -9.92
N HIS A 140 -6.34 6.75 -8.70
CA HIS A 140 -7.59 7.19 -8.10
C HIS A 140 -8.17 8.36 -8.90
N PRO A 141 -9.40 8.28 -9.45
CA PRO A 141 -9.92 9.26 -10.41
C PRO A 141 -9.98 10.69 -9.87
N GLN A 142 -10.27 10.86 -8.58
CA GLN A 142 -10.45 12.18 -7.98
C GLN A 142 -9.16 12.77 -7.42
N THR A 143 -8.17 11.95 -7.05
CA THR A 143 -6.98 12.41 -6.32
C THR A 143 -5.69 12.23 -7.11
N GLY A 144 -5.71 11.48 -8.22
CA GLY A 144 -4.52 11.13 -8.98
C GLY A 144 -3.58 10.17 -8.25
N LEU A 145 -3.95 9.66 -7.07
CA LEU A 145 -3.08 8.79 -6.28
C LEU A 145 -2.84 7.47 -7.02
N HIS A 146 -1.56 7.16 -7.22
CA HIS A 146 -1.09 5.93 -7.86
C HIS A 146 -0.93 4.80 -6.83
N GLU A 147 -1.47 3.64 -7.16
CA GLU A 147 -1.31 2.41 -6.38
C GLU A 147 -0.93 1.23 -7.28
N PHE A 148 0.06 0.46 -6.84
CA PHE A 148 0.50 -0.77 -7.47
C PHE A 148 0.22 -1.95 -6.53
N SER A 149 -0.52 -2.96 -7.00
CA SER A 149 -0.77 -4.18 -6.22
C SER A 149 -0.01 -5.36 -6.78
N VAL A 150 0.47 -6.19 -5.86
CA VAL A 150 1.16 -7.44 -6.16
C VAL A 150 0.92 -8.49 -5.06
N GLY A 151 -0.35 -8.76 -4.73
CA GLY A 151 -0.68 -9.67 -3.64
C GLY A 151 -0.60 -11.16 -3.97
N ALA A 152 -0.52 -11.56 -5.23
CA ALA A 152 -0.35 -12.96 -5.62
C ALA A 152 1.14 -13.27 -5.88
N ALA A 153 1.75 -14.06 -5.00
CA ALA A 153 3.14 -14.51 -5.18
C ALA A 153 3.28 -15.60 -6.26
N SER A 154 2.21 -16.31 -6.60
CA SER A 154 2.19 -17.32 -7.66
C SER A 154 0.90 -17.26 -8.49
N ASP A 155 0.92 -17.88 -9.66
CA ASP A 155 -0.24 -17.93 -10.56
C ASP A 155 -1.43 -18.68 -9.95
N GLU A 156 -1.18 -19.72 -9.16
CA GLU A 156 -2.20 -20.55 -8.50
C GLU A 156 -2.96 -19.77 -7.42
N HIS A 157 -2.29 -18.79 -6.80
CA HIS A 157 -2.91 -17.95 -5.78
C HIS A 157 -3.67 -16.78 -6.38
N ALA A 158 -3.52 -16.50 -7.69
CA ALA A 158 -4.12 -15.36 -8.34
C ALA A 158 -5.62 -15.54 -8.56
N GLY A 159 -6.43 -14.54 -8.20
CA GLY A 159 -7.88 -14.59 -8.38
C GLY A 159 -8.67 -13.66 -7.46
N GLY A 160 -10.00 -13.77 -7.53
CA GLY A 160 -10.92 -13.00 -6.70
C GLY A 160 -11.04 -11.52 -7.08
N THR A 161 -10.58 -11.13 -8.27
CA THR A 161 -10.77 -9.78 -8.81
C THR A 161 -12.26 -9.51 -9.10
N PRO A 162 -12.75 -8.27 -8.92
CA PRO A 162 -14.08 -7.85 -9.40
C PRO A 162 -14.13 -7.61 -10.92
N GLY A 163 -13.01 -7.78 -11.62
CA GLY A 163 -12.84 -7.42 -13.04
C GLY A 163 -12.05 -6.12 -13.20
N GLU A 164 -11.78 -5.75 -14.45
CA GLU A 164 -11.13 -4.49 -14.77
C GLU A 164 -12.15 -3.34 -14.69
N ASP A 165 -11.81 -2.30 -13.93
CA ASP A 165 -12.46 -0.99 -13.96
C ASP A 165 -11.57 0.05 -14.67
N PRO A 166 -11.92 0.50 -15.88
CA PRO A 166 -11.12 1.46 -16.64
C PRO A 166 -11.10 2.88 -16.03
N ALA A 167 -11.97 3.19 -15.07
CA ALA A 167 -11.92 4.46 -14.36
C ALA A 167 -10.66 4.55 -13.48
N PHE A 168 -10.20 3.41 -12.94
CA PHE A 168 -9.04 3.33 -12.05
C PHE A 168 -7.83 2.67 -12.73
N HIS A 169 -8.03 1.50 -13.32
CA HIS A 169 -6.92 0.67 -13.78
C HIS A 169 -6.24 1.26 -15.01
N LYS A 170 -4.91 1.36 -14.92
CA LYS A 170 -3.99 1.54 -16.06
C LYS A 170 -3.36 0.21 -16.47
N PHE A 171 -3.45 -0.79 -15.60
CA PHE A 171 -3.06 -2.17 -15.83
C PHE A 171 -3.86 -3.09 -14.91
N HIS A 172 -4.27 -4.24 -15.42
CA HIS A 172 -4.95 -5.29 -14.67
C HIS A 172 -4.51 -6.67 -15.19
N ARG A 173 -4.04 -7.54 -14.30
CA ARG A 173 -3.58 -8.89 -14.66
C ARG A 173 -3.82 -9.87 -13.53
N VAL A 174 -4.62 -10.91 -13.79
CA VAL A 174 -4.99 -11.95 -12.81
C VAL A 174 -3.96 -13.09 -12.82
N LYS A 175 -2.74 -12.77 -12.41
CA LYS A 175 -1.60 -13.69 -12.36
C LYS A 175 -0.67 -13.31 -11.20
N GLY A 176 0.22 -14.23 -10.84
CA GLY A 176 1.23 -13.99 -9.83
C GLY A 176 2.39 -13.14 -10.35
N GLY A 177 3.26 -12.74 -9.42
CA GLY A 177 4.50 -12.05 -9.74
C GLY A 177 5.03 -11.20 -8.59
N PHE A 178 5.88 -10.24 -8.91
CA PHE A 178 6.45 -9.28 -7.96
C PHE A 178 6.54 -7.88 -8.59
N LEU A 179 6.80 -6.88 -7.77
CA LEU A 179 7.00 -5.49 -8.19
C LEU A 179 8.47 -5.12 -7.96
N ALA A 180 9.14 -4.58 -8.98
CA ALA A 180 10.43 -3.93 -8.86
C ALA A 180 10.24 -2.41 -8.92
N VAL A 181 10.99 -1.68 -8.08
CA VAL A 181 10.98 -0.21 -8.06
C VAL A 181 12.40 0.31 -8.14
N ASP A 182 12.69 1.04 -9.21
CA ASP A 182 14.00 1.61 -9.48
C ASP A 182 13.97 3.13 -9.29
N VAL A 183 14.80 3.63 -8.39
CA VAL A 183 15.00 5.06 -8.17
C VAL A 183 16.41 5.44 -8.61
N SER A 184 16.52 6.44 -9.49
CA SER A 184 17.81 6.92 -9.98
C SER A 184 17.84 8.44 -10.07
N ARG A 185 19.06 8.99 -9.99
CA ARG A 185 19.34 10.41 -10.18
C ARG A 185 20.48 10.56 -11.18
N ARG A 186 20.28 11.41 -12.19
CA ARG A 186 21.31 11.83 -13.14
C ARG A 186 21.29 13.36 -13.20
N GLU A 187 22.35 13.99 -12.69
CA GLU A 187 22.45 15.45 -12.60
C GLU A 187 21.22 16.07 -11.91
N LYS A 188 20.42 16.86 -12.64
CA LYS A 188 19.21 17.53 -12.18
C LYS A 188 17.93 16.72 -12.41
N LEU A 189 18.02 15.47 -12.86
CA LEU A 189 16.88 14.60 -13.11
C LEU A 189 16.82 13.47 -12.09
N ALA A 190 15.73 13.37 -11.35
CA ALA A 190 15.41 12.20 -10.55
C ALA A 190 14.29 11.41 -11.22
N LYS A 191 14.45 10.10 -11.35
CA LYS A 191 13.47 9.17 -11.93
C LYS A 191 13.08 8.10 -10.91
N ILE A 192 11.80 7.72 -10.91
CA ILE A 192 11.29 6.50 -10.28
C ILE A 192 10.56 5.67 -11.34
N ALA A 193 10.83 4.36 -11.40
CA ALA A 193 10.16 3.41 -12.27
C ALA A 193 9.57 2.26 -11.45
N PHE A 194 8.38 1.83 -11.84
CA PHE A 194 7.63 0.73 -11.25
C PHE A 194 7.41 -0.32 -12.32
N GLU A 195 7.85 -1.54 -12.05
CA GLU A 195 7.76 -2.66 -12.97
C GLU A 195 7.03 -3.81 -12.31
N LEU A 196 5.82 -4.09 -12.78
CA LEU A 196 5.15 -5.34 -12.43
C LEU A 196 5.76 -6.44 -13.29
N ARG A 197 6.24 -7.49 -12.63
CA ARG A 197 6.93 -8.62 -13.25
C ARG A 197 6.14 -9.90 -13.06
N SER A 198 6.23 -10.82 -14.03
CA SER A 198 5.70 -12.18 -13.90
C SER A 198 6.45 -12.97 -12.82
N VAL A 199 5.99 -14.18 -12.52
CA VAL A 199 6.69 -15.10 -11.60
C VAL A 199 8.09 -15.48 -12.11
N ASP A 200 8.30 -15.46 -13.42
CA ASP A 200 9.58 -15.74 -14.09
C ASP A 200 10.46 -14.49 -14.24
N GLY A 201 9.98 -13.32 -13.78
CA GLY A 201 10.71 -12.07 -13.78
C GLY A 201 10.57 -11.21 -15.04
N GLU A 202 9.77 -11.63 -16.03
CA GLU A 202 9.49 -10.82 -17.22
C GLU A 202 8.69 -9.56 -16.85
N VAL A 203 9.07 -8.40 -17.40
CA VAL A 203 8.30 -7.16 -17.21
C VAL A 203 6.99 -7.28 -17.98
N VAL A 204 5.86 -7.30 -17.27
CA VAL A 204 4.53 -7.36 -17.87
C VAL A 204 3.84 -5.99 -17.90
N TYR A 205 4.34 -5.04 -17.11
CA TYR A 205 3.91 -3.65 -17.12
C TYR A 205 4.97 -2.74 -16.52
N GLU A 206 5.20 -1.59 -17.14
CA GLU A 206 6.08 -0.53 -16.63
C GLU A 206 5.33 0.79 -16.55
N TRP A 207 5.57 1.54 -15.48
CA TRP A 207 5.23 2.95 -15.38
C TRP A 207 6.38 3.71 -14.73
N ASN A 208 6.67 4.93 -15.18
CA ASN A 208 7.73 5.73 -14.59
C ASN A 208 7.41 7.23 -14.55
N ARG A 209 8.14 7.95 -13.69
CA ARG A 209 8.06 9.41 -13.56
C ARG A 209 9.44 10.01 -13.38
N THR A 210 9.65 11.16 -14.01
CA THR A 210 10.87 11.96 -13.87
C THR A 210 10.52 13.34 -13.32
N ARG A 211 11.38 13.89 -12.46
CA ARG A 211 11.32 15.26 -11.94
C ARG A 211 12.63 15.98 -12.20
N GLU A 212 12.52 17.20 -12.67
CA GLU A 212 13.61 18.17 -12.64
C GLU A 212 13.80 18.71 -11.22
N LEU A 213 15.05 18.83 -10.82
CA LEU A 213 15.47 19.28 -9.50
C LEU A 213 16.02 20.71 -9.61
N GLY A 214 15.57 21.58 -8.70
CA GLY A 214 16.06 22.94 -8.55
C GLY A 214 17.53 23.01 -8.17
#